data_AF-A0A2J0M8I3-F1
#
_entry.id   AF-A0A2J0M8I3-F1
#
_cell.length_a   1.000
_cell.length_b   1.000
_cell.length_c   1.000
_cell.angle_alpha   90.00
_cell.angle_beta   90.00
_cell.angle_gamma   90.00
#
_symmetry.space_group_name_H-M   'P 1'
#
loop_
_entity.id
_entity.type
_entity.pdbx_description
1 polymer ?
#
loop_
_entity_poly.entity_id
_entity_poly.type
_entity_poly.pdbx_seq_one_letter_code
_entity_poly.pdbx_strand_id
1 'polypeptide(L)' 'MKKLLRMEDIEEILGIPRRTYYRWEEAGKVPKAKRNPMSNQRYWTAEDIAKLKKLTGRG' A
#
# COMPACT_ATOMS: atom_id res chain seq x y z
N MET A 1 -9.03 16.30 5.80
CA MET A 1 -8.91 15.75 4.42
C MET A 1 -8.29 14.37 4.48
N LYS A 2 -8.91 13.34 3.91
CA LYS A 2 -8.27 12.01 3.79
C LYS A 2 -7.26 12.07 2.64
N LYS A 3 -5.96 12.05 2.96
CA LYS A 3 -4.90 11.99 1.94
C LYS A 3 -4.92 10.58 1.34
N LEU A 4 -5.21 10.52 0.04
CA LEU A 4 -5.06 9.30 -0.75
C LEU A 4 -3.61 9.19 -1.17
N LEU A 5 -2.96 8.11 -0.77
CA LEU A 5 -1.60 7.78 -1.12
C LEU A 5 -1.61 6.88 -2.36
N ARG A 6 -0.60 7.03 -3.20
CA ARG A 6 -0.37 6.26 -4.42
C ARG A 6 0.79 5.30 -4.23
N MET A 7 1.11 4.55 -5.29
CA MET A 7 2.17 3.56 -5.23
C MET A 7 3.53 4.20 -4.92
N GLU A 8 3.80 5.40 -5.44
CA GLU A 8 5.06 6.09 -5.15
C GLU A 8 5.20 6.41 -3.65
N ASP A 9 4.12 6.87 -3.02
CA ASP A 9 4.12 7.12 -1.57
C ASP A 9 4.37 5.82 -0.78
N ILE A 10 3.87 4.67 -1.25
CA ILE A 10 4.13 3.37 -0.61
C ILE A 10 5.61 3.00 -0.70
N GLU A 11 6.23 3.23 -1.85
CA GLU A 11 7.65 2.95 -2.06
C GLU A 11 8.51 3.80 -1.12
N GLU A 12 8.20 5.09 -1.01
CA GLU A 12 8.91 6.03 -0.13
C GLU A 12 8.68 5.71 1.36
N ILE A 13 7.44 5.47 1.77
CA ILE A 13 7.10 5.27 3.19
C ILE A 13 7.60 3.93 3.72
N LEU A 14 7.53 2.87 2.93
CA LEU A 14 7.95 1.52 3.34
C LEU A 14 9.41 1.23 2.97
N GLY A 15 10.06 2.07 2.14
CA GLY A 15 11.41 1.85 1.65
C GLY A 15 11.54 0.56 0.84
N ILE A 16 10.51 0.22 0.05
CA ILE A 16 10.49 -0.98 -0.80
C ILE A 16 10.16 -0.61 -2.23
N PRO A 17 10.69 -1.33 -3.23
CA PRO A 17 10.27 -1.15 -4.61
C PRO A 17 8.87 -1.72 -4.82
N ARG A 18 8.14 -1.18 -5.80
CA ARG A 18 6.78 -1.59 -6.18
C ARG A 18 6.62 -3.09 -6.42
N ARG A 19 7.66 -3.72 -6.98
CA ARG A 19 7.70 -5.17 -7.22
C ARG A 19 7.57 -5.97 -5.93
N THR A 20 8.19 -5.51 -4.85
CA THR A 20 8.09 -6.16 -3.53
C THR A 20 6.68 -6.06 -2.99
N TYR A 21 6.05 -4.90 -3.12
CA TYR A 21 4.65 -4.74 -2.73
C TYR A 21 3.72 -5.69 -3.50
N TYR A 22 3.87 -5.78 -4.84
CA TYR A 22 3.05 -6.69 -5.64
C TYR A 22 3.26 -8.15 -5.27
N ARG A 23 4.51 -8.57 -5.00
CA ARG A 23 4.79 -9.92 -4.50
C ARG A 23 4.14 -10.20 -3.16
N TRP A 24 4.09 -9.22 -2.25
CA TRP A 24 3.40 -9.38 -0.98
C TRP A 24 1.89 -9.46 -1.14
N GLU A 25 1.31 -8.70 -2.08
CA GLU A 25 -0.11 -8.78 -2.41
C GLU A 25 -0.46 -10.15 -3.03
N GLU A 26 0.36 -10.65 -3.96
CA GLU A 26 0.20 -11.96 -4.60
C GLU A 26 0.36 -13.11 -3.60
N ALA A 27 1.35 -13.02 -2.72
CA ALA A 27 1.58 -13.98 -1.65
C ALA A 27 0.58 -13.88 -0.49
N GLY A 28 -0.36 -12.93 -0.52
CA GLY A 28 -1.34 -12.72 0.55
C GLY A 28 -0.77 -12.17 1.87
N LYS A 29 0.50 -11.72 1.87
CA LYS A 29 1.16 -11.11 3.05
C LYS A 29 0.58 -9.76 3.40
N VAL A 30 0.10 -9.02 2.40
CA VAL A 30 -0.62 -7.75 2.58
C VAL A 30 -1.97 -7.81 1.89
N PRO A 31 -3.00 -7.12 2.41
CA PRO A 31 -4.29 -7.06 1.74
C PRO A 31 -4.19 -6.36 0.38
N LYS A 32 -5.08 -6.73 -0.55
CA LYS A 32 -5.18 -6.09 -1.86
C LYS A 32 -5.42 -4.58 -1.72
N ALA A 33 -4.70 -3.80 -2.52
CA ALA A 33 -4.88 -2.35 -2.56
C ALA A 33 -6.33 -1.99 -2.95
N LYS A 34 -6.87 -0.95 -2.30
CA LYS A 34 -8.18 -0.40 -2.67
C LYS A 34 -8.06 0.27 -4.03
N ARG A 35 -9.15 0.23 -4.81
CA ARG A 35 -9.21 0.86 -6.13
C ARG A 35 -10.28 1.93 -6.15
N ASN A 36 -9.96 3.07 -6.76
CA ASN A 36 -10.92 4.15 -6.92
C ASN A 36 -12.00 3.71 -7.92
N PRO A 37 -13.30 3.78 -7.59
CA PRO A 37 -14.36 3.37 -8.50
C PRO A 37 -14.41 4.19 -9.79
N MET A 38 -13.94 5.44 -9.77
CA MET A 38 -13.99 6.33 -10.94
C MET A 38 -12.79 6.17 -11.87
N SER A 39 -11.60 5.88 -11.35
CA SER A 39 -10.36 5.82 -12.15
C SER A 39 -9.69 4.45 -12.16
N ASN A 40 -10.21 3.49 -11.39
CA ASN A 40 -9.64 2.15 -11.15
C ASN A 40 -8.19 2.17 -10.63
N GLN A 41 -7.68 3.34 -10.22
CA GLN A 41 -6.34 3.51 -9.69
C GLN A 41 -6.25 2.96 -8.27
N ARG A 42 -5.11 2.34 -7.94
CA ARG A 42 -4.82 1.87 -6.59
C ARG A 42 -4.56 3.05 -5.67
N TYR A 43 -5.17 3.03 -4.50
CA TYR A 43 -4.95 4.03 -3.48
C TYR A 43 -4.85 3.39 -2.10
N TRP A 44 -4.14 4.08 -1.21
CA TRP A 44 -3.99 3.72 0.19
C TRP A 44 -4.37 4.89 1.07
N THR A 45 -4.87 4.58 2.26
CA THR A 45 -5.10 5.57 3.31
C THR A 45 -3.99 5.48 4.36
N ALA A 46 -3.85 6.50 5.20
CA ALA A 46 -2.92 6.47 6.32
C ALA A 46 -3.14 5.25 7.25
N GLU A 47 -4.39 4.80 7.41
CA GLU A 47 -4.73 3.59 8.16
C GLU A 47 -4.20 2.32 7.49
N ASP A 48 -4.27 2.26 6.16
CA ASP A 48 -3.72 1.13 5.39
C ASP A 48 -2.19 1.09 5.54
N ILE A 49 -1.51 2.24 5.52
CA ILE A 49 -0.07 2.32 5.80
C ILE A 49 0.27 1.79 7.19
N ALA A 50 -0.48 2.22 8.22
CA ALA A 50 -0.25 1.77 9.58
C ALA A 50 -0.39 0.23 9.69
N LYS A 51 -1.35 -0.36 8.99
CA LYS A 51 -1.50 -1.82 8.89
C LYS A 51 -0.33 -2.46 8.13
N LEU A 52 0.08 -1.90 7.00
CA LEU A 52 1.21 -2.39 6.21
C LEU A 52 2.50 -2.40 7.02
N LYS A 53 2.79 -1.33 7.78
CA LYS A 53 3.97 -1.28 8.67
C LYS A 53 3.97 -2.41 9.70
N LYS A 54 2.82 -2.66 10.33
CA LYS A 54 2.64 -3.77 11.28
C LYS A 54 2.83 -5.15 10.64
N LEU A 55 2.21 -5.40 9.48
CA LEU A 55 2.29 -6.67 8.77
C LEU A 55 3.70 -6.97 8.22
N THR A 56 4.47 -5.93 7.93
CA THR A 56 5.76 -6.05 7.24
C THR A 56 6.96 -5.93 8.18
N GLY A 57 6.70 -5.71 9.48
CA GLY A 57 7.73 -5.55 10.51
C GLY A 57 8.57 -4.28 10.37
N ARG A 58 8.02 -3.25 9.72
CA ARG A 58 8.72 -1.98 9.41
C ARG A 58 8.10 -0.82 10.20
N GLY A 59 8.09 -0.99 11.52
CA GLY A 59 7.59 -0.03 12.51
C GLY A 59 8.72 0.70 13.19
#